data_AF-A0A9C9W405-F1
#
_entry.id   AF-A0A9C9W405-F1
#
_cell.length_a   1.000
_cell.length_b   1.000
_cell.length_c   1.000
_cell.angle_alpha   90.00
_cell.angle_beta   90.00
_cell.angle_gamma   90.00
#
_symmetry.space_group_name_H-M   'P 1'
#
loop_
_entity.id
_entity.type
_entity.pdbx_description
1 polymer ?
#
loop_
_entity_poly.entity_id
_entity_poly.type
_entity_poly.pdbx_seq_one_letter_code
_entity_poly.pdbx_strand_id
1 'polypeptide(L)' 'MPDDHIHIDLGRQRLQLWRDGRLVREYPVSTARKGPGERHHSEQTPRGWHRIRARIGGGCPSGTVFVGRRP' A
#
# COMPACT_ATOMS: atom_id res chain seq x y z
N MET A 1 15.85 5.25 5.72
CA MET A 1 14.69 5.23 4.81
C MET A 1 14.84 6.43 3.87
N PRO A 2 14.45 6.37 2.57
CA PRO A 2 14.40 7.55 1.72
C PRO A 2 13.57 8.65 2.38
N ASP A 3 13.88 9.92 2.12
CA ASP A 3 13.12 11.04 2.71
C ASP A 3 11.63 11.00 2.31
N ASP A 4 11.38 10.57 1.07
CA ASP A 4 10.06 10.37 0.48
C ASP A 4 9.73 8.88 0.39
N HIS A 5 8.79 8.42 1.22
CA HIS A 5 8.35 7.04 1.18
C HIS A 5 6.96 6.84 1.80
N ILE A 6 6.41 5.66 1.58
CA ILE A 6 5.23 5.16 2.29
C ILE A 6 5.71 4.07 3.23
N HIS A 7 5.45 4.23 4.52
CA HIS A 7 5.71 3.21 5.53
C HIS A 7 4.41 2.55 5.95
N ILE A 8 4.37 1.21 5.91
CA ILE A 8 3.23 0.42 6.37
C ILE A 8 3.60 -0.23 7.69
N ASP A 9 3.02 0.26 8.78
CA ASP A 9 3.12 -0.37 10.08
C ASP A 9 2.04 -1.46 10.20
N LEU A 10 2.47 -2.72 10.08
CA LEU A 10 1.59 -3.89 10.16
C LEU A 10 1.04 -4.11 11.56
N GLY A 11 1.78 -3.77 12.61
CA GLY A 11 1.34 -3.96 13.99
C GLY A 11 0.24 -2.98 14.38
N ARG A 12 0.37 -1.72 13.93
CA ARG A 12 -0.62 -0.67 14.18
C ARG A 12 -1.73 -0.58 13.14
N GLN A 13 -1.60 -1.30 12.02
CA GLN A 13 -2.50 -1.18 10.87
C GLN A 13 -2.61 0.27 10.38
N ARG A 14 -1.44 0.91 10.18
CA ARG A 14 -1.33 2.29 9.73
C ARG A 14 -0.46 2.43 8.49
N LEU A 15 -0.91 3.26 7.56
CA LEU A 15 -0.08 3.78 6.47
C LEU A 15 0.40 5.17 6.85
N GLN A 16 1.70 5.39 6.75
CA GLN A 16 2.36 6.66 7.01
C GLN A 16 2.96 7.19 5.72
N LEU A 17 2.60 8.43 5.35
CA LEU A 17 3.20 9.14 4.23
C LEU A 17 4.29 10.06 4.73
N TRP A 18 5.52 9.76 4.33
CA TRP A 18 6.70 10.57 4.63
C TRP A 18 7.10 11.39 3.40
N ARG A 19 7.39 12.68 3.63
CA ARG A 19 7.95 13.61 2.64
C ARG A 19 9.04 14.44 3.29
N ASP A 20 10.17 14.63 2.62
CA ASP A 20 11.30 15.40 3.15
C ASP A 20 11.69 14.99 4.58
N GLY A 21 11.61 13.69 4.88
CA GLY A 21 11.92 13.14 6.20
C GLY A 21 10.88 13.44 7.29
N ARG A 22 9.71 13.98 6.94
CA ARG A 22 8.61 14.32 7.86
C ARG A 22 7.36 13.50 7.60
N LEU A 23 6.68 13.10 8.67
CA LEU A 23 5.36 12.47 8.58
C LEU A 23 4.31 13.53 8.20
N VAL A 24 3.71 13.40 7.02
CA VAL A 24 2.73 14.37 6.50
C VAL A 24 1.29 13.91 6.74
N ARG A 25 1.03 12.60 6.62
CA ARG A 25 -0.29 12.01 6.80
C ARG A 25 -0.19 10.59 7.36
N GLU A 26 -1.21 10.19 8.11
CA GLU A 26 -1.40 8.83 8.56
C GLU A 26 -2.84 8.38 8.30
N TYR A 27 -3.02 7.15 7.82
CA TYR A 27 -4.33 6.56 7.52
C TYR A 27 -4.46 5.19 8.17
N PRO A 28 -5.64 4.80 8.68
CA PRO A 28 -5.91 3.40 9.01
C PRO A 28 -5.88 2.56 7.73
N VAL A 29 -5.36 1.35 7.83
CA VAL A 29 -5.37 0.37 6.72
C VAL A 29 -5.80 -0.99 7.24
N SER A 30 -6.06 -1.91 6.32
CA SER A 30 -6.16 -3.34 6.62
C SER A 30 -5.18 -4.07 5.73
N THR A 31 -4.30 -4.86 6.32
CA THR A 31 -3.35 -5.71 5.58
C THR A 31 -3.89 -7.13 5.46
N ALA A 32 -3.13 -8.01 4.80
CA ALA A 32 -3.55 -9.40 4.63
C ALA A 32 -3.90 -10.07 5.98
N ARG A 33 -5.03 -10.79 6.01
CA ARG A 33 -5.48 -11.56 7.18
C ARG A 33 -4.44 -12.59 7.66
N LYS A 34 -3.63 -13.13 6.74
CA LYS A 34 -2.55 -14.10 7.04
C LYS A 34 -1.26 -13.44 7.54
N GLY A 35 -1.28 -12.13 7.79
CA GLY A 35 -0.16 -11.38 8.34
C GLY A 35 0.99 -11.17 7.36
N PRO A 36 2.18 -10.78 7.87
CA PRO A 36 3.38 -10.60 7.07
C PRO A 36 3.97 -11.92 6.56
N GLY A 37 4.52 -11.91 5.34
CA GLY A 37 5.31 -13.01 4.80
C GLY A 37 5.57 -12.92 3.30
N GLU A 38 6.61 -13.63 2.84
CA GLU A 38 7.18 -13.49 1.50
C GLU A 38 7.07 -14.77 0.66
N ARG A 39 6.35 -15.78 1.17
CA ARG A 39 6.15 -17.05 0.44
C ARG A 39 5.24 -16.82 -0.76
N HIS A 40 5.62 -17.38 -1.90
CA HIS A 40 4.79 -17.37 -3.10
C HIS A 40 3.43 -18.02 -2.83
N HIS A 41 2.35 -17.45 -3.38
CA HIS A 41 0.96 -17.87 -3.17
C HIS A 41 0.48 -17.91 -1.70
N SER A 42 1.16 -17.22 -0.78
CA SER A 42 0.78 -17.23 0.64
C SER A 42 -0.44 -16.38 0.96
N GLU A 43 -0.77 -15.41 0.10
CA GLU A 43 -1.72 -14.31 0.38
C GLU A 43 -1.31 -13.47 1.60
N GLN A 44 -0.03 -13.49 1.99
CA GLN A 44 0.52 -12.63 3.03
C GLN A 44 0.90 -11.25 2.45
N THR A 45 1.06 -10.27 3.32
CA THR A 45 1.63 -8.97 2.93
C THR A 45 3.16 -9.07 2.95
N PRO A 46 3.87 -8.98 1.81
CA PRO A 46 5.32 -9.03 1.81
C PRO A 46 5.92 -7.79 2.48
N ARG A 47 6.98 -7.99 3.27
CA ARG A 47 7.73 -6.89 3.89
C ARG A 47 8.86 -6.43 2.98
N GLY A 48 9.50 -5.34 3.38
CA GLY A 48 10.65 -4.77 2.67
C GLY A 48 10.28 -3.70 1.65
N TRP A 49 11.27 -3.31 0.84
CA TRP A 49 11.12 -2.22 -0.10
C TRP A 49 10.32 -2.60 -1.33
N HIS A 50 9.29 -1.81 -1.59
CA HIS A 50 8.45 -1.92 -2.76
C HIS A 50 8.42 -0.57 -3.48
N ARG A 51 8.16 -0.59 -4.78
CA ARG A 51 7.97 0.61 -5.60
C ARG A 51 6.59 0.62 -6.21
N ILE A 52 5.91 1.77 -6.15
CA ILE A 52 4.66 1.97 -6.89
C ILE A 52 4.98 1.89 -8.39
N ARG A 53 4.51 0.83 -9.05
CA ARG A 53 4.69 0.63 -10.50
C ARG A 53 3.63 1.33 -11.32
N ALA A 54 2.39 1.36 -10.84
CA ALA A 54 1.24 1.91 -11.57
C ALA A 54 0.16 2.39 -10.60
N ARG A 55 -0.61 3.38 -11.05
CA ARG A 55 -1.86 3.84 -10.40
C ARG A 55 -2.96 3.78 -11.46
N ILE A 56 -4.03 3.04 -11.19
CA ILE A 56 -5.14 2.78 -12.13
C ILE A 56 -6.41 3.43 -11.60
N GLY A 57 -7.26 3.95 -12.49
CA GLY A 57 -8.57 4.54 -12.15
C GLY A 57 -8.58 6.07 -11.98
N GLY A 58 -7.46 6.76 -12.23
CA GLY A 58 -7.46 8.22 -12.25
C GLY A 58 -8.41 8.75 -13.32
N GLY A 59 -9.38 9.58 -12.92
CA GLY A 59 -10.40 10.15 -13.81
C GLY A 59 -11.60 9.26 -14.09
N CYS A 60 -11.64 8.01 -13.58
CA CYS A 60 -12.82 7.16 -13.71
C CYS A 60 -13.95 7.61 -12.76
N PRO A 61 -15.23 7.40 -13.13
CA PRO A 61 -16.36 7.65 -12.24
C PRO A 61 -16.25 6.88 -10.91
N SER A 62 -16.83 7.45 -9.86
CA SER A 62 -16.97 6.75 -8.58
C SER A 62 -17.78 5.46 -8.77
N GLY A 63 -17.32 4.37 -8.13
CA GLY A 63 -17.96 3.06 -8.27
C GLY A 63 -17.56 2.24 -9.50
N THR A 64 -16.63 2.73 -10.34
CA THR A 64 -16.10 1.95 -11.48
C THR A 64 -15.47 0.65 -10.97
N VAL A 65 -15.91 -0.49 -11.52
CA VAL A 65 -15.36 -1.82 -11.23
C VAL A 65 -14.19 -2.08 -12.18
N PHE A 66 -13.10 -2.68 -11.69
CA PHE A 66 -11.95 -3.00 -12.53
C PHE A 66 -11.72 -4.52 -12.56
N VAL A 67 -11.76 -5.12 -13.75
CA VAL A 67 -11.40 -6.53 -13.97
C VAL A 67 -10.05 -6.58 -14.68
N GLY A 68 -9.08 -7.28 -14.11
CA GLY A 68 -7.74 -7.39 -14.71
C GLY A 68 -7.06 -6.03 -14.92
N ARG A 69 -7.33 -5.03 -14.07
CA ARG A 69 -6.81 -3.65 -14.13
C ARG A 69 -7.37 -2.78 -15.27
N ARG A 70 -8.50 -3.15 -15.86
CA ARG A 70 -9.23 -2.38 -16.89
C ARG A 70 -10.64 -2.04 -16.39
N PRO A 71 -11.20 -0.85 -16.68
CA PRO A 71 -12.58 -0.50 -16.36
C PRO A 71 -13.60 -1.47 -16.98
#